data_AF-K3Z0J0-F1
#
_entry.id   AF-K3Z0J0-F1
#
_cell.length_a   1.000
_cell.length_b   1.000
_cell.length_c   1.000
_cell.angle_alpha   90.00
_cell.angle_beta   90.00
_cell.angle_gamma   90.00
#
_symmetry.space_group_name_H-M   'P 1'
#
loop_
_entity.id
_entity.type
_entity.pdbx_description
1 polymer ?
#
loop_
_entity_poly.entity_id
_entity_poly.type
_entity_poly.pdbx_seq_one_letter_code
_entity_poly.pdbx_strand_id
1 'polypeptide(L)'
;MKPIAIILLAVAIAPALAVGSSSVINATCAALKPLQPYDYCVGVLSADPAAAAATDVRGVAAAAVNITAVKVASTLRVISYLVDELTTCRGYYTNMLQSLADARVDFGAGRFENASFGISANASARPMDCDILLFEGNAHKDPFTKENGENDSLVRLAGAIIDLLTSK
;
A
#
# COMPACT_ATOMS: atom_id res chain seq x y z
N MET A 1 55.80 -15.86 37.52
CA MET A 1 54.35 -15.76 37.24
C MET A 1 53.75 -14.73 38.20
N LYS A 2 53.33 -13.57 37.70
CA LYS A 2 52.72 -12.47 38.48
C LYS A 2 51.22 -12.41 38.15
N PRO A 3 50.30 -12.21 39.11
CA PRO A 3 48.88 -12.10 38.82
C PRO A 3 48.57 -10.68 38.32
N ILE A 4 47.80 -10.60 37.24
CA ILE A 4 47.24 -9.33 36.73
C ILE A 4 45.92 -9.10 37.45
N ALA A 5 45.84 -8.00 38.20
CA ALA A 5 44.61 -7.53 38.84
C ALA A 5 43.70 -6.89 37.80
N ILE A 6 42.45 -7.37 37.69
CA ILE A 6 41.41 -6.79 36.84
C ILE A 6 40.66 -5.74 37.66
N ILE A 7 40.75 -4.47 37.26
CA ILE A 7 39.99 -3.37 37.84
C ILE A 7 38.63 -3.29 37.11
N LEU A 8 37.54 -3.54 37.83
CA LEU A 8 36.17 -3.36 37.34
C LEU A 8 35.78 -1.88 37.43
N LEU A 9 35.60 -1.21 36.28
CA LEU A 9 34.98 0.11 36.21
C LEU A 9 33.46 -0.02 36.36
N ALA A 10 32.91 0.47 37.47
CA ALA A 10 31.48 0.64 37.64
C ALA A 10 31.02 1.89 36.88
N VAL A 11 30.29 1.70 35.77
CA VAL A 11 29.60 2.79 35.07
C VAL A 11 28.31 3.11 35.83
N ALA A 12 28.28 4.24 36.54
CA ALA A 12 27.06 4.77 37.12
C ALA A 12 26.20 5.37 36.00
N ILE A 13 25.13 4.67 35.61
CA ILE A 13 24.08 5.22 34.76
C ILE A 13 23.17 6.05 35.67
N ALA A 14 23.28 7.37 35.59
CA ALA A 14 22.31 8.26 36.23
C ALA A 14 20.94 8.15 35.52
N PRO A 15 19.81 8.08 36.24
CA PRO A 15 18.50 8.21 35.62
C PRO A 15 18.28 9.67 35.26
N ALA A 16 18.37 9.99 33.98
CA ALA A 16 17.85 11.26 33.47
C ALA A 16 16.32 11.22 33.60
N LEU A 17 15.80 11.94 34.60
CA LEU A 17 14.38 12.16 34.81
C LEU A 17 13.79 12.96 33.63
N ALA A 18 13.21 12.25 32.66
CA ALA A 18 12.35 12.83 31.64
C ALA A 18 10.98 13.16 32.25
N VAL A 19 10.89 14.22 33.05
CA VAL A 19 9.63 14.66 33.68
C VAL A 19 9.11 15.98 33.06
N GLY A 20 9.79 16.53 32.06
CA GLY A 20 9.46 17.84 31.47
C GLY A 20 8.49 17.85 30.29
N SER A 21 8.24 16.73 29.61
CA SER A 21 7.61 16.74 28.29
C SER A 21 6.13 16.34 28.25
N SER A 22 5.69 15.49 29.18
CA SER A 22 4.27 15.13 29.32
C SER A 22 3.39 16.35 29.65
N SER A 23 3.91 17.34 30.37
CA SER A 23 3.14 18.52 30.78
C SER A 23 2.84 19.47 29.62
N VAL A 24 3.80 19.71 28.71
CA VAL A 24 3.65 20.63 27.58
C VAL A 24 2.68 20.06 26.54
N ILE A 25 2.77 18.75 26.25
CA ILE A 25 1.83 18.07 25.35
C ILE A 25 0.40 18.15 25.92
N ASN A 26 0.20 17.79 27.20
CA ASN A 26 -1.11 17.83 27.83
C ASN A 26 -1.71 19.24 27.84
N ALA A 27 -0.92 20.27 28.18
CA ALA A 27 -1.36 21.66 28.16
C ALA A 27 -1.73 22.12 26.73
N THR A 28 -0.92 21.76 25.73
CA THR A 28 -1.20 22.07 24.32
C THR A 28 -2.50 21.41 23.87
N CYS A 29 -2.67 20.11 24.12
CA CYS A 29 -3.87 19.37 23.72
C CYS A 29 -5.13 19.83 24.46
N ALA A 30 -5.02 20.26 25.72
CA ALA A 30 -6.14 20.84 26.47
C ALA A 30 -6.58 22.17 25.84
N ALA A 31 -5.63 23.02 25.43
CA ALA A 31 -5.89 24.31 24.80
C ALA A 31 -6.49 24.20 23.39
N LEU A 32 -6.30 23.07 22.69
CA LEU A 32 -6.87 22.82 21.38
C LEU A 32 -8.35 22.40 21.39
N LYS A 33 -8.98 22.26 22.56
CA LYS A 33 -10.43 21.95 22.63
C LYS A 33 -11.27 23.16 22.18
N PRO A 34 -12.33 22.97 21.37
CA PRO A 34 -12.86 21.71 20.84
C PRO A 34 -12.30 21.32 19.46
N LEU A 35 -11.33 22.06 18.91
CA LEU A 35 -10.83 21.90 17.54
C LEU A 35 -10.22 20.53 17.27
N GLN A 36 -9.60 19.91 18.28
CA GLN A 36 -8.98 18.59 18.17
C GLN A 36 -9.38 17.68 19.34
N PRO A 37 -9.67 16.39 19.11
CA PRO A 37 -9.88 15.44 20.20
C PRO A 37 -8.63 15.32 21.07
N TYR A 38 -8.79 15.46 22.39
CA TYR A 38 -7.67 15.49 23.32
C TYR A 38 -6.82 14.22 23.25
N ASP A 39 -7.46 13.05 23.30
CA ASP A 39 -6.75 11.76 23.31
C ASP A 39 -6.02 11.51 21.98
N TYR A 40 -6.59 11.99 20.86
CA TYR A 40 -5.91 11.95 19.55
C TYR A 40 -4.65 12.82 19.57
N CYS A 41 -4.76 14.07 20.04
CA CYS A 41 -3.63 15.00 20.13
C CYS A 41 -2.50 14.43 21.02
N VAL A 42 -2.84 13.97 22.22
CA VAL A 42 -1.87 13.40 23.16
C VAL A 42 -1.25 12.14 22.57
N GLY A 43 -2.06 11.25 21.96
CA GLY A 43 -1.57 10.01 21.35
C GLY A 43 -0.58 10.26 20.21
N VAL A 44 -0.88 11.18 19.30
CA VAL A 44 0.02 11.52 18.18
C VAL A 44 1.32 12.13 18.69
N LEU A 45 1.24 13.12 19.58
CA LEU A 45 2.43 13.85 20.05
C LEU A 45 3.30 13.00 20.98
N SER A 46 2.70 12.17 21.84
CA SER A 46 3.48 11.34 22.78
C SER A 46 4.21 10.18 22.09
N ALA A 47 3.75 9.76 20.90
CA ALA A 47 4.39 8.72 20.10
C ALA A 47 5.61 9.22 19.31
N ASP A 48 5.76 10.54 19.15
CA ASP A 48 6.90 11.14 18.45
C ASP A 48 7.99 11.56 19.43
N PRO A 49 9.23 11.07 19.30
CA PRO A 49 10.31 11.40 20.23
C PRO A 49 10.66 12.89 20.30
N ALA A 50 10.50 13.65 19.21
CA ALA A 50 10.84 15.07 19.20
C ALA A 50 9.76 15.89 19.92
N ALA A 51 8.48 15.58 19.71
CA ALA A 51 7.38 16.14 20.49
C ALA A 51 7.50 15.75 21.98
N ALA A 52 7.81 14.48 22.27
CA ALA A 52 8.00 13.97 23.63
C ALA A 52 9.30 14.45 24.30
N ALA A 53 10.20 15.15 23.60
CA ALA A 53 11.36 15.81 24.18
C ALA A 53 11.20 17.34 24.25
N ALA A 54 10.16 17.88 23.62
CA ALA A 54 9.94 19.32 23.57
C ALA A 54 9.64 19.89 24.97
N THR A 55 10.28 21.01 25.28
CA THR A 55 10.12 21.74 26.55
C THR A 55 9.18 22.93 26.44
N ASP A 56 8.72 23.26 25.22
CA ASP A 56 7.78 24.35 24.96
C ASP A 56 6.84 24.03 23.78
N VAL A 57 5.80 24.86 23.63
CA VAL A 57 4.79 24.70 22.58
C VAL A 57 5.36 24.90 21.16
N ARG A 58 6.48 25.63 21.00
CA ARG A 58 7.10 25.81 19.69
C ARG A 58 7.76 24.51 19.22
N GLY A 59 8.43 23.80 20.12
CA GLY A 59 8.97 22.47 19.87
C GLY A 59 7.87 21.44 19.55
N VAL A 60 6.77 21.46 20.31
CA VAL A 60 5.60 20.61 20.03
C VAL A 60 5.00 20.91 18.66
N ALA A 61 4.84 22.19 18.31
CA ALA A 61 4.33 22.60 17.00
C ALA A 61 5.25 22.19 15.85
N ALA A 62 6.57 22.37 16.00
CA ALA A 62 7.54 21.93 15.00
C ALA A 62 7.50 20.41 14.79
N ALA A 63 7.40 19.64 15.88
CA ALA A 63 7.23 18.19 15.80
C ALA A 63 5.91 17.81 15.11
N ALA A 64 4.78 18.45 15.44
CA ALA A 64 3.49 18.22 14.79
C ALA A 64 3.54 18.47 13.27
N VAL A 65 4.20 19.54 12.84
CA VAL A 65 4.43 19.83 11.41
C VAL A 65 5.27 18.72 10.77
N ASN A 66 6.34 18.27 11.43
CA ASN A 66 7.18 17.20 10.91
C ASN A 66 6.44 15.85 10.81
N ILE A 67 5.68 15.47 11.83
CA ILE A 67 4.82 14.27 11.82
C ILE A 67 3.86 14.34 10.62
N THR A 68 3.23 15.50 10.42
CA THR A 68 2.31 15.73 9.29
C THR A 68 3.04 15.57 7.96
N ALA A 69 4.21 16.19 7.81
CA ALA A 69 5.00 16.11 6.58
C ALA A 69 5.41 14.66 6.27
N VAL A 70 5.88 13.89 7.26
CA VAL A 70 6.22 12.48 7.11
C VAL A 70 5.00 11.66 6.69
N LYS A 71 3.84 11.88 7.33
CA LYS A 71 2.60 11.18 6.98
C LYS A 71 2.15 11.50 5.55
N VAL A 72 2.15 12.76 5.15
CA VAL A 72 1.81 13.20 3.79
C VAL A 72 2.77 12.60 2.77
N ALA A 73 4.09 12.62 3.03
CA ALA A 73 5.08 12.00 2.15
C ALA A 73 4.87 10.48 2.00
N SER A 74 4.53 9.80 3.09
CA SER A 74 4.17 8.38 3.04
C SER A 74 2.91 8.13 2.21
N THR A 75 1.86 8.95 2.37
CA THR A 75 0.64 8.85 1.56
C THR A 75 0.91 9.13 0.09
N LEU A 76 1.70 10.15 -0.25
CA LEU A 76 2.08 10.44 -1.63
C LEU A 76 2.82 9.27 -2.26
N ARG A 77 3.72 8.61 -1.52
CA ARG A 77 4.40 7.41 -2.02
C ARG A 77 3.43 6.28 -2.37
N VAL A 78 2.46 6.01 -1.51
CA VAL A 78 1.41 4.99 -1.79
C VAL A 78 0.58 5.38 -3.01
N ILE A 79 0.23 6.66 -3.16
CA ILE A 79 -0.50 7.15 -4.34
C ILE A 79 0.34 6.92 -5.61
N SER A 80 1.63 7.24 -5.59
CA SER A 80 2.52 7.02 -6.74
C SER A 80 2.61 5.54 -7.12
N TYR A 81 2.81 4.65 -6.15
CA TYR A 81 2.82 3.21 -6.42
C TYR A 81 1.50 2.73 -7.02
N LEU A 82 0.38 3.18 -6.46
CA LEU A 82 -0.93 2.79 -6.98
C LEU A 82 -1.12 3.27 -8.41
N VAL A 83 -0.71 4.50 -8.75
CA VAL A 83 -0.81 5.02 -10.13
C VAL A 83 0.03 4.18 -11.12
N ASP A 84 1.23 3.76 -10.72
CA ASP A 84 2.11 2.94 -11.56
C ASP A 84 1.53 1.53 -11.77
N GLU A 85 1.02 0.91 -10.71
CA GLU A 85 0.37 -0.40 -10.74
C GLU A 85 -0.91 -0.35 -11.58
N LEU A 86 -1.75 0.68 -11.40
CA LEU A 86 -2.94 0.93 -12.22
C LEU A 86 -2.59 1.16 -13.70
N THR A 87 -1.47 1.81 -13.99
CA THR A 87 -0.99 2.00 -15.36
C THR A 87 -0.63 0.67 -16.01
N THR A 88 0.00 -0.23 -15.26
CA THR A 88 0.32 -1.59 -15.70
C THR A 88 -0.94 -2.41 -15.94
N CYS A 89 -1.88 -2.38 -14.99
CA CYS A 89 -3.20 -3.00 -15.13
C CYS A 89 -3.97 -2.51 -16.36
N ARG A 90 -3.95 -1.20 -16.63
CA ARG A 90 -4.52 -0.64 -17.86
C ARG A 90 -3.90 -1.26 -19.11
N GLY A 91 -2.60 -1.53 -19.09
CA GLY A 91 -1.90 -2.27 -20.15
C GLY A 91 -2.44 -3.70 -20.32
N TYR A 92 -2.60 -4.44 -19.21
CA TYR A 92 -3.19 -5.79 -19.24
C TYR A 92 -4.60 -5.79 -19.85
N TYR A 93 -5.47 -4.88 -19.43
CA TYR A 93 -6.83 -4.76 -19.97
C TYR A 93 -6.86 -4.29 -21.43
N THR A 94 -5.94 -3.42 -21.84
CA THR A 94 -5.81 -3.03 -23.26
C THR A 94 -5.44 -4.24 -24.12
N ASN A 95 -4.48 -5.06 -23.68
CA ASN A 95 -4.08 -6.28 -24.37
C ASN A 95 -5.20 -7.33 -24.38
N MET A 96 -5.91 -7.47 -23.26
CA MET A 96 -7.09 -8.35 -23.15
C MET A 96 -8.17 -7.93 -24.16
N LEU A 97 -8.49 -6.65 -24.23
CA LEU A 97 -9.51 -6.12 -25.14
C LEU A 97 -9.14 -6.37 -26.62
N GLN A 98 -7.87 -6.14 -26.99
CA GLN A 98 -7.39 -6.43 -28.34
C GLN A 98 -7.49 -7.93 -28.66
N SER A 99 -7.06 -8.79 -27.73
CA SER A 99 -7.10 -10.25 -27.91
C SER A 99 -8.54 -10.76 -28.08
N LEU A 100 -9.49 -10.19 -27.36
CA LEU A 100 -10.92 -10.50 -27.52
C LEU A 100 -11.48 -10.00 -28.86
N ALA A 101 -11.01 -8.87 -29.36
CA ALA A 101 -11.39 -8.38 -30.69
C ALA A 101 -10.86 -9.32 -31.79
N ASP A 102 -9.61 -9.76 -31.69
CA ASP A 102 -9.00 -10.70 -32.64
C ASP A 102 -9.71 -12.06 -32.59
N ALA A 103 -10.00 -12.57 -31.39
CA ALA A 103 -10.75 -13.82 -31.22
C ALA A 103 -12.15 -13.75 -31.84
N ARG A 104 -12.83 -12.59 -31.79
CA ARG A 104 -14.12 -12.39 -32.47
C ARG A 104 -13.98 -12.44 -34.00
N VAL A 105 -12.91 -11.88 -34.55
CA VAL A 105 -12.62 -11.94 -35.99
C VAL A 105 -12.37 -13.39 -36.43
N ASP A 106 -11.57 -14.14 -35.68
CA ASP A 106 -11.33 -15.56 -35.94
C ASP A 106 -12.60 -16.40 -35.83
N PHE A 107 -13.40 -16.17 -34.78
CA PHE A 107 -14.68 -16.83 -34.59
C PHE A 107 -15.64 -16.59 -35.76
N GLY A 108 -15.80 -15.33 -36.20
CA GLY A 108 -16.67 -14.98 -37.32
C GLY A 108 -16.24 -15.61 -38.66
N ALA A 109 -14.95 -15.94 -38.79
CA ALA A 109 -14.39 -16.61 -39.96
C ALA A 109 -14.36 -18.15 -39.83
N GLY A 110 -14.95 -18.71 -38.76
CA GLY A 110 -14.96 -20.16 -38.49
C GLY A 110 -13.62 -20.73 -38.02
N ARG A 111 -12.65 -19.89 -37.67
CA ARG A 111 -11.33 -20.31 -37.15
C ARG A 111 -11.38 -20.51 -35.64
N PHE A 112 -12.18 -21.47 -35.20
CA PHE A 112 -12.48 -21.65 -33.77
C PHE A 112 -11.26 -21.99 -32.91
N GLU A 113 -10.29 -22.75 -33.44
CA GLU A 113 -9.03 -23.05 -32.74
C GLU A 113 -8.22 -21.77 -32.48
N ASN A 114 -8.11 -20.88 -33.47
CA ASN A 114 -7.43 -19.61 -33.30
C ASN A 114 -8.15 -18.71 -32.29
N ALA A 115 -9.49 -18.67 -32.34
CA ALA A 115 -10.28 -17.91 -31.38
C ALA A 115 -10.10 -18.42 -29.94
N SER A 116 -10.13 -19.74 -29.74
CA SER A 116 -9.87 -20.39 -28.44
C SER A 116 -8.45 -20.08 -27.94
N PHE A 117 -7.45 -20.25 -28.80
CA PHE A 117 -6.06 -19.96 -28.46
C PHE A 117 -5.87 -18.49 -28.07
N GLY A 118 -6.46 -17.55 -28.83
CA GLY A 118 -6.40 -16.12 -28.53
C GLY A 118 -6.98 -15.77 -27.16
N ILE A 119 -8.11 -16.37 -26.78
CA ILE A 119 -8.70 -16.18 -25.45
C ILE A 119 -7.82 -16.77 -24.36
N SER A 120 -7.44 -18.04 -24.48
CA SER A 120 -6.71 -18.75 -23.43
C SER A 120 -5.31 -18.18 -23.20
N ALA A 121 -4.55 -17.93 -24.26
CA ALA A 121 -3.16 -17.47 -24.17
C ALA A 121 -3.06 -15.99 -23.75
N ASN A 122 -3.96 -15.13 -24.25
CA ASN A 122 -3.72 -13.68 -24.19
C ASN A 122 -4.74 -12.90 -23.36
N ALA A 123 -5.98 -13.38 -23.23
CA ALA A 123 -7.03 -12.67 -22.50
C ALA A 123 -7.26 -13.22 -21.09
N SER A 124 -7.18 -14.55 -20.89
CA SER A 124 -7.72 -15.20 -19.68
C SER A 124 -6.99 -14.88 -18.38
N ALA A 125 -5.67 -14.67 -18.42
CA ALA A 125 -4.87 -14.38 -17.22
C ALA A 125 -4.92 -12.90 -16.78
N ARG A 126 -5.33 -11.97 -17.67
CA ARG A 126 -5.12 -10.53 -17.49
C ARG A 126 -5.83 -9.92 -16.28
N PRO A 127 -7.07 -10.29 -15.94
CA PRO A 127 -7.72 -9.77 -14.75
C PRO A 127 -7.01 -10.21 -13.47
N MET A 128 -6.59 -11.49 -13.39
CA MET A 128 -5.86 -12.03 -12.24
C MET A 128 -4.44 -11.45 -12.11
N ASP A 129 -3.73 -11.26 -13.23
CA ASP A 129 -2.42 -10.60 -13.23
C ASP A 129 -2.51 -9.18 -12.62
N CYS A 130 -3.60 -8.46 -12.91
CA CYS A 130 -3.84 -7.14 -12.35
C CYS A 130 -4.20 -7.19 -10.85
N ASP A 131 -5.07 -8.13 -10.46
CA ASP A 131 -5.48 -8.34 -9.07
C ASP A 131 -4.27 -8.63 -8.17
N ILE A 132 -3.41 -9.57 -8.60
CA ILE A 132 -2.17 -9.92 -7.92
C ILE A 132 -1.25 -8.69 -7.82
N LEU A 133 -1.08 -7.94 -8.92
CA LEU A 133 -0.23 -6.75 -8.93
C LEU A 133 -0.71 -5.69 -7.93
N LEU A 134 -2.01 -5.47 -7.80
CA LEU A 134 -2.55 -4.44 -6.89
C LEU A 134 -2.57 -4.91 -5.44
N PHE A 135 -2.74 -6.22 -5.21
CA PHE A 135 -2.73 -6.82 -3.88
C PHE A 135 -1.31 -6.97 -3.32
N GLU A 136 -0.40 -7.53 -4.10
CA GLU A 136 1.00 -7.81 -3.72
C GLU A 136 1.96 -6.64 -4.08
N GLY A 137 1.46 -5.66 -4.83
CA GLY A 137 2.21 -4.47 -5.21
C GLY A 137 2.59 -3.59 -4.03
N ASN A 138 3.45 -2.62 -4.28
CA ASN A 138 3.93 -1.71 -3.25
C ASN A 138 2.80 -0.88 -2.62
N ALA A 139 1.74 -0.56 -3.37
CA ALA A 139 0.61 0.15 -2.79
C ALA A 139 -0.22 -0.71 -1.83
N HIS A 140 -0.22 -2.04 -1.99
CA HIS A 140 -1.06 -3.00 -1.27
C HIS A 140 -2.54 -2.58 -1.27
N LYS A 141 -3.04 -2.14 -2.43
CA LYS A 141 -4.37 -1.55 -2.59
C LYS A 141 -4.94 -1.92 -3.94
N ASP A 142 -6.00 -2.71 -3.91
CA ASP A 142 -6.82 -2.99 -5.07
C ASP A 142 -8.18 -2.30 -4.97
N PRO A 143 -8.44 -1.27 -5.80
CA PRO A 143 -9.73 -0.58 -5.82
C PRO A 143 -10.80 -1.27 -6.66
N PHE A 144 -10.51 -2.37 -7.39
CA PHE A 144 -11.45 -3.03 -8.29
C PHE A 144 -11.29 -4.56 -8.38
N THR A 145 -10.94 -5.21 -7.26
CA THR A 145 -10.89 -6.68 -7.11
C THR A 145 -12.17 -7.35 -7.62
N LYS A 146 -13.33 -6.73 -7.39
CA LYS A 146 -14.62 -7.25 -7.84
C LYS A 146 -14.68 -7.30 -9.37
N GLU A 147 -14.33 -6.21 -10.04
CA GLU A 147 -14.31 -6.10 -11.49
C GLU A 147 -13.27 -7.05 -12.11
N ASN A 148 -12.12 -7.27 -11.46
CA ASN A 148 -11.15 -8.28 -11.88
C ASN A 148 -11.75 -9.69 -11.85
N GLY A 149 -12.42 -10.06 -10.76
CA GLY A 149 -13.08 -11.37 -10.63
C GLY A 149 -14.21 -11.58 -11.64
N GLU A 150 -15.00 -10.54 -11.92
CA GLU A 150 -16.05 -10.58 -12.95
C GLU A 150 -15.46 -10.79 -14.36
N ASN A 151 -14.41 -10.05 -14.72
CA ASN A 151 -13.74 -10.19 -16.00
C ASN A 151 -13.06 -11.56 -16.17
N ASP A 152 -12.41 -12.10 -15.13
CA ASP A 152 -11.82 -13.46 -15.13
C ASP A 152 -12.91 -14.52 -15.39
N SER A 153 -14.04 -14.41 -14.70
CA SER A 153 -15.17 -15.34 -14.87
C SER A 153 -15.72 -15.30 -16.30
N LEU A 154 -15.91 -14.10 -16.86
CA LEU A 154 -16.46 -13.92 -18.20
C LEU A 154 -15.52 -14.43 -19.31
N VAL A 155 -14.22 -14.14 -19.21
CA VAL A 155 -13.26 -14.57 -20.24
C VAL A 155 -13.07 -16.09 -20.23
N ARG A 156 -13.08 -16.72 -19.05
CA ARG A 156 -13.06 -18.18 -18.92
C ARG A 156 -14.32 -18.83 -19.49
N LEU A 157 -15.48 -18.27 -19.20
CA LEU A 157 -16.74 -18.74 -19.76
C LEU A 157 -16.73 -18.65 -21.30
N ALA A 158 -16.27 -17.53 -21.85
CA ALA A 158 -16.18 -17.35 -23.29
C ALA A 158 -15.23 -18.38 -23.94
N GLY A 159 -14.05 -18.58 -23.37
CA GLY A 159 -13.11 -19.60 -23.83
C GLY A 159 -13.70 -21.02 -23.82
N ALA A 160 -14.31 -21.41 -22.69
CA ALA A 160 -14.92 -22.73 -22.54
C ALA A 160 -16.04 -22.99 -23.57
N ILE A 161 -16.84 -21.97 -23.93
CA ILE A 161 -17.87 -22.09 -24.96
C ILE A 161 -17.25 -22.30 -26.35
N ILE A 162 -16.18 -21.57 -26.68
CA ILE A 162 -15.50 -21.72 -27.99
C ILE A 162 -14.84 -23.10 -28.09
N ASP A 163 -14.30 -23.64 -27.00
CA ASP A 163 -13.67 -24.97 -26.97
C ASP A 163 -14.63 -26.13 -27.33
N LEU A 164 -15.95 -25.95 -27.12
CA LEU A 164 -16.95 -26.91 -27.56
C LEU A 164 -17.06 -27.02 -29.09
N LEU A 165 -16.54 -26.02 -29.82
CA LEU A 165 -16.54 -25.97 -31.29
C LEU A 165 -15.26 -26.53 -31.89
N THR A 166 -14.18 -26.63 -31.11
CA THR A 166 -12.89 -27.19 -31.53
C THR A 166 -12.77 -28.68 -31.21
N SER A 167 -13.54 -29.17 -30.24
CA SER A 167 -13.51 -30.56 -29.78
C SER A 167 -14.33 -31.54 -30.65
N LYS A 168 -14.54 -31.23 -31.94
CA LYS A 168 -15.34 -32.05 -32.88
C LYS A 168 -14.48 -32.65 -34.00
#